data_AF-A0A2S6ULS8-F1
#
_entry.id   AF-A0A2S6ULS8-F1
#
_cell.length_a   1.000
_cell.length_b   1.000
_cell.length_c   1.000
_cell.angle_alpha   90.00
_cell.angle_beta   90.00
_cell.angle_gamma   90.00
#
_symmetry.space_group_name_H-M   'P 1'
#
loop_
_entity.id
_entity.type
_entity.pdbx_description
1 polymer ?
#
loop_
_entity_poly.entity_id
_entity_poly.type
_entity_poly.pdbx_seq_one_letter_code
_entity_poly.pdbx_strand_id
1 'polypeptide(L)' 'MMRKNFGNIWHSDLTNLERPSLTNALYSIKVPVVSGDTLFCKMYLAYVSLSEQMKNFFTTLYTFHGFSEKYKKSFTFLEN' A
#
# COMPACT_ATOMS: atom_id res chain seq x y z
N MET A 1 -13.29 8.93 17.48
CA MET A 1 -13.14 9.02 16.01
C MET A 1 -11.77 8.46 15.64
N MET A 2 -11.67 7.41 14.81
CA MET A 2 -10.36 6.88 14.39
C MET A 2 -9.59 7.95 13.61
N ARG A 3 -8.35 8.20 14.01
CA ARG A 3 -7.47 9.18 13.36
C ARG A 3 -7.12 8.63 11.96
N LYS A 4 -7.30 9.45 10.92
CA LYS A 4 -6.92 9.05 9.55
C LYS A 4 -5.40 8.96 9.47
N ASN A 5 -4.87 7.76 9.24
CA ASN A 5 -3.45 7.51 8.98
C ASN A 5 -3.30 6.76 7.65
N PHE A 6 -2.07 6.59 7.16
CA PHE A 6 -1.78 5.86 5.92
C PHE A 6 -2.12 4.37 6.01
N GLY A 7 -2.06 3.78 7.20
CA GLY A 7 -2.35 2.35 7.42
C GLY A 7 -3.82 1.96 7.26
N ASN A 8 -4.74 2.92 7.29
CA ASN A 8 -6.18 2.66 7.29
C ASN A 8 -6.80 2.55 5.87
N ILE A 9 -5.99 2.57 4.80
CA ILE A 9 -6.43 2.35 3.41
C ILE A 9 -5.72 1.12 2.84
N TRP A 10 -6.33 0.44 1.86
CA TRP A 10 -5.62 -0.62 1.13
C TRP A 10 -4.45 -0.04 0.37
N HIS A 11 -3.25 -0.53 0.64
CA HIS A 11 -2.01 -0.09 0.00
C HIS A 11 -1.00 -1.24 -0.06
N SER A 12 0.02 -1.04 -0.87
CA SER A 12 1.31 -1.73 -0.75
C SER A 12 2.34 -0.69 -0.33
N ASP A 13 3.24 -1.06 0.58
CA ASP A 13 4.19 -0.12 1.14
C ASP A 13 5.20 0.37 0.10
N LEU A 14 5.50 1.68 0.12
CA LEU A 14 6.59 2.33 -0.62
C LEU A 14 6.62 2.07 -2.13
N THR A 15 5.46 1.86 -2.77
CA THR A 15 5.37 1.67 -4.23
C THR A 15 5.86 2.88 -5.05
N ASN A 16 6.08 4.03 -4.42
CA ASN A 16 6.60 5.24 -5.04
C ASN A 16 8.14 5.29 -5.16
N LEU A 17 8.85 4.29 -4.60
CA LEU A 17 10.29 4.15 -4.78
C LEU A 17 10.57 3.38 -6.07
N GLU A 18 11.71 3.67 -6.71
CA GLU A 18 12.18 2.89 -7.87
C GLU A 18 12.32 1.40 -7.55
N ARG A 19 12.73 1.10 -6.31
CA ARG A 19 12.79 -0.25 -5.74
C ARG A 19 11.92 -0.31 -4.49
N PRO A 20 10.65 -0.73 -4.61
CA PRO A 20 9.77 -0.89 -3.46
C PRO A 20 10.27 -1.93 -2.46
N SER A 21 9.77 -1.86 -1.22
CA SER A 21 10.10 -2.88 -0.21
C SER A 21 9.60 -4.26 -0.65
N LEU A 22 10.45 -5.27 -0.51
CA LEU A 22 10.08 -6.66 -0.80
C LEU A 22 9.23 -7.28 0.31
N THR A 23 9.51 -6.93 1.57
CA THR A 23 8.89 -7.55 2.74
C THR A 23 9.00 -6.64 3.95
N ASN A 24 7.97 -6.65 4.80
CA ASN A 24 7.92 -5.88 6.02
C ASN A 24 7.71 -6.80 7.22
N ALA A 25 8.32 -6.46 8.35
CA ALA A 25 8.09 -7.11 9.64
C ALA A 25 7.53 -6.08 10.61
N LEU A 26 6.42 -6.41 11.28
CA LEU A 26 5.75 -5.51 12.21
C LEU A 26 5.67 -6.17 13.60
N TYR A 27 6.04 -5.41 14.63
CA TYR A 27 5.97 -5.82 16.03
C TYR A 27 5.19 -4.80 16.85
N SER A 28 4.19 -5.28 17.59
CA SER A 28 3.29 -4.42 18.36
C SER A 28 3.82 -4.18 19.78
N ILE A 29 4.12 -2.93 20.12
CA ILE A 29 4.52 -2.52 21.48
C ILE A 29 3.30 -2.24 22.37
N LYS A 30 2.26 -1.62 21.78
CA LYS A 30 1.02 -1.27 22.46
C LYS A 30 -0.14 -1.48 21.50
N VAL A 31 -1.18 -2.18 21.95
CA VAL A 31 -2.40 -2.46 21.19
C VAL A 31 -3.64 -2.06 22.00
N PRO A 32 -4.74 -1.66 21.35
CA PRO A 32 -6.00 -1.43 22.05
C PRO A 32 -6.58 -2.77 22.56
N VAL A 33 -7.46 -2.70 23.57
CA VAL A 33 -8.15 -3.88 24.13
C VAL A 33 -9.13 -4.48 23.11
N VAL A 34 -9.69 -3.66 22.23
CA VAL A 34 -10.65 -4.05 21.19
C VAL A 34 -10.31 -3.34 19.89
N SER A 35 -10.43 -4.04 18.76
CA SER A 35 -10.11 -3.57 17.39
C SER A 35 -8.59 -3.41 17.13
N GLY A 36 -8.23 -2.77 16.00
CA GLY A 36 -6.84 -2.57 15.59
C GLY A 36 -6.26 -3.68 14.71
N ASP A 37 -7.12 -4.55 14.15
CA ASP A 37 -6.69 -5.63 13.26
C ASP A 37 -5.98 -5.09 12.02
N THR A 38 -4.95 -5.81 11.59
CA THR A 38 -4.30 -5.58 10.29
C THR A 38 -4.77 -6.65 9.33
N LEU A 39 -5.35 -6.23 8.20
CA LEU A 39 -5.83 -7.12 7.15
C LEU A 39 -4.85 -7.14 5.98
N PHE A 40 -4.74 -8.29 5.31
CA PHE A 40 -3.90 -8.48 4.13
C PHE A 40 -4.72 -9.01 2.96
N CYS A 41 -4.33 -8.66 1.74
CA CYS A 41 -4.93 -9.15 0.51
C CYS A 41 -3.87 -9.84 -0.36
N LYS A 42 -4.19 -11.04 -0.87
CA LYS A 42 -3.32 -11.76 -1.81
C LYS A 42 -3.53 -11.25 -3.24
N MET A 43 -2.72 -10.29 -3.66
CA MET A 43 -2.83 -9.69 -5.00
C MET A 43 -2.65 -10.69 -6.15
N TYR A 44 -1.87 -11.76 -5.94
CA TYR A 44 -1.79 -12.86 -6.90
C TYR A 44 -3.16 -13.52 -7.13
N LEU A 45 -3.89 -13.84 -6.05
CA LEU A 45 -5.22 -14.45 -6.15
C LEU A 45 -6.22 -13.50 -6.82
N ALA A 46 -6.15 -12.20 -6.48
CA ALA A 46 -6.96 -11.18 -7.13
C ALA A 46 -6.73 -11.18 -8.64
N TYR A 47 -5.47 -11.21 -9.11
CA TYR A 47 -5.15 -11.25 -10.54
C TYR A 47 -5.63 -12.53 -11.24
N VAL A 48 -5.36 -13.71 -10.67
CA VAL A 48 -5.74 -14.98 -11.33
C VAL A 48 -7.26 -15.20 -11.38
N SER A 49 -8.02 -14.61 -10.44
CA SER A 49 -9.49 -14.64 -10.43
C SER A 49 -10.16 -13.75 -11.49
N LEU A 50 -9.41 -12.88 -12.17
CA LEU A 50 -9.94 -12.05 -13.25
C LEU A 50 -10.31 -12.92 -14.47
N SER A 51 -11.31 -12.46 -15.24
CA SER A 51 -11.57 -13.02 -16.56
C SER A 51 -10.38 -12.77 -17.50
N GLU A 52 -10.27 -13.58 -18.54
CA GLU A 52 -9.19 -13.45 -19.52
C GLU A 52 -9.18 -12.09 -20.21
N GLN A 53 -10.36 -11.53 -20.49
CA GLN A 53 -10.48 -10.20 -21.09
C GLN A 53 -9.93 -9.11 -20.17
N MET A 54 -10.18 -9.22 -18.85
CA MET A 54 -9.65 -8.26 -17.88
C MET A 54 -8.14 -8.39 -17.71
N LYS A 55 -7.60 -9.62 -17.72
CA LYS A 55 -6.14 -9.84 -17.69
C LYS A 55 -5.48 -9.17 -18.90
N ASN A 56 -6.00 -9.43 -20.11
CA ASN A 56 -5.50 -8.82 -21.34
C ASN A 56 -5.56 -7.30 -21.32
N PHE A 57 -6.64 -6.73 -20.77
CA PHE A 57 -6.76 -5.29 -20.60
C PHE A 57 -5.70 -4.74 -19.65
N PHE A 58 -5.60 -5.28 -18.42
CA PHE A 58 -4.67 -4.78 -17.41
C PHE A 58 -3.20 -4.93 -17.78
N THR A 59 -2.83 -5.96 -18.56
CA THR A 59 -1.43 -6.13 -19.03
C THR A 59 -0.96 -5.02 -19.96
N THR A 60 -1.87 -4.20 -20.50
CA THR A 60 -1.51 -3.04 -21.35
C THR A 60 -1.30 -1.76 -20.55
N LEU A 61 -1.67 -1.74 -19.27
CA LEU A 61 -1.71 -0.52 -18.48
C LEU A 61 -0.43 -0.32 -17.68
N TYR A 62 -0.03 0.94 -17.59
CA TYR A 62 1.01 1.42 -16.69
C TYR A 62 0.41 2.48 -15.76
N THR A 63 0.93 2.55 -14.54
CA THR A 63 0.49 3.50 -13.53
C THR A 63 1.67 4.20 -12.89
N PHE A 64 1.47 5.44 -12.43
CA PHE A 64 2.47 6.20 -11.70
C PHE A 64 2.11 6.21 -10.21
N HIS A 65 3.04 5.77 -9.38
CA HIS A 65 2.89 5.76 -7.93
C HIS A 65 3.71 6.92 -7.35
N GLY A 66 3.02 7.92 -6.80
CA GLY A 66 3.66 9.06 -6.19
C GLY A 66 2.78 9.72 -5.14
N PHE A 67 3.41 10.51 -4.29
CA PHE A 67 2.69 11.37 -3.37
C PHE A 67 2.10 12.55 -4.14
N SER A 68 0.83 12.87 -3.92
CA SER A 68 0.31 14.15 -4.39
C SER A 68 1.08 15.30 -3.73
N GLU A 69 1.11 16.48 -4.34
CA GLU A 69 1.80 17.68 -3.81
C GLU A 69 1.48 17.95 -2.33
N LYS A 70 0.28 17.58 -1.89
CA LYS A 70 -0.18 17.69 -0.50
C LYS A 70 0.61 16.82 0.50
N TYR A 71 1.16 15.69 0.06
CA TYR A 71 1.88 14.72 0.90
C TYR A 71 3.41 14.85 0.79
N LYS A 72 3.95 15.58 -0.20
CA LYS A 72 5.39 15.82 -0.35
C LYS A 72 6.01 16.54 0.85
N LYS A 73 5.28 17.47 1.48
CA LYS A 73 5.76 18.26 2.65
C LYS A 73 6.05 17.42 3.91
N SER A 74 5.62 16.17 3.97
CA SER A 74 5.78 15.31 5.15
C SER A 74 6.99 14.36 5.10
N PHE A 75 7.68 14.27 3.95
CA PHE A 75 8.77 13.31 3.72
C PHE A 75 10.13 13.96 3.43
N THR A 76 10.25 15.29 3.59
CA THR A 76 11.49 16.07 3.40
C THR A 76 12.65 15.73 4.35
N PHE A 77 12.54 14.66 5.14
CA PHE A 77 13.55 14.21 6.11
C PHE A 77 14.35 12.99 5.65
N LEU A 78 14.12 12.46 4.45
CA LEU A 78 14.81 11.25 3.93
C LEU A 78 15.81 11.55 2.80
N GLU A 79 16.09 12.82 2.50
CA GLU A 79 17.07 13.24 1.49
C GLU A 79 18.39 13.75 2.10
N ASN A 80 18.87 13.13 3.19
CA ASN A 80 20.25 13.29 3.67
C ASN A 80 20.92 11.92 3.79
#